data_AF-A0A3M2FYW5-F1
#
_entry.id   AF-A0A3M2FYW5-F1
#
_cell.length_a   1.000
_cell.length_b   1.000
_cell.length_c   1.000
_cell.angle_alpha   90.00
_cell.angle_beta   90.00
_cell.angle_gamma   90.00
#
_symmetry.space_group_name_H-M   'P 1'
#
loop_
_entity.id
_entity.type
_entity.pdbx_description
1 polymer ?
#
loop_
_entity_poly.entity_id
_entity_poly.type
_entity_poly.pdbx_seq_one_letter_code
_entity_poly.pdbx_strand_id
1 'polypeptide(L)'
;MTSTISSPYGSPGTPYGAGTDTGGSSSLVPDVFDVALGDIPFLIDTSQGGVQWRSSPLQRTAVEQSAVAGESTIDPAGFWRRSWSSWHLGGGQADADRAESTLERFRASKGVDCWTRWRLSLLNDTRRIRTSTQTNLAAVVAGTRLYVTDGGTVVYTTDPYAGTVTWTTVTGSPGPAATGIATDGTHVFVAFGSSGLYITDTSSGSLTQWKSGTVDGVGYALSRVMVWSGAALYNVTDSYGAASSPLSSPLMTHANSSWRWVGVAEGTGFIYAAGYAGDKSSIYRISIAADASSLAAPIVAGTLPDGEIVSSIAGYVGVVLIGTTRGVRIATPNANGDLVIGPLIETGSTVRGFEGQGRFVWFTWESFDAADGGLGRLDLSEFTGVSTPGYASDLMAAGVTEPITSPVTFGSKRVFCAPGDGVWAEDDTTLVSEGWVTLGDTRFGIPEAKTVRSVTATTEVASGSSVEIWLSTEGGTSSPLATFTASGQNSVGSLTETGAWHEAKVVLNRSTTDPTTGGVLTGLTLLAYPRAAAALTIEAALVVGSTVRPPGGGEWSFDTAAIVDDIRQWWADRSPVSWQELGRSETVVIEDMVFATTHPSPGRQSWEGTLILRMKVI
;
A
#
# COMPACT_ATOMS: atom_id res chain seq x y z
N MET A 1 -59.17 23.70 -68.26
CA MET A 1 -57.74 24.03 -68.47
C MET A 1 -56.93 22.97 -67.78
N THR A 2 -56.01 22.41 -68.56
CA THR A 2 -55.15 21.26 -68.33
C THR A 2 -54.18 21.44 -67.17
N SER A 3 -54.13 20.48 -66.24
CA SER A 3 -53.01 20.31 -65.31
C SER A 3 -51.97 19.40 -65.96
N THR A 4 -50.78 19.93 -66.19
CA THR A 4 -49.62 19.20 -66.68
C THR A 4 -48.97 18.43 -65.52
N ILE A 5 -49.00 17.11 -65.61
CA ILE A 5 -48.16 16.18 -64.86
C ILE A 5 -46.73 16.34 -65.37
N SER A 6 -45.80 16.77 -64.51
CA SER A 6 -44.36 16.67 -64.78
C SER A 6 -43.86 15.30 -64.33
N SER A 7 -43.52 14.47 -65.31
CA SER A 7 -42.82 13.19 -65.10
C SER A 7 -41.37 13.45 -64.68
N PRO A 8 -40.78 12.73 -63.70
CA PRO A 8 -39.38 12.82 -63.39
C PRO A 8 -38.62 11.79 -64.24
N TYR A 9 -38.50 12.03 -65.54
CA TYR A 9 -37.44 11.36 -66.33
C TYR A 9 -36.21 12.25 -66.30
N GLY A 10 -35.24 11.86 -65.46
CA GLY A 10 -33.90 12.43 -65.49
C GLY A 10 -33.24 12.15 -66.84
N SER A 11 -32.57 13.17 -67.38
CA SER A 11 -31.55 13.06 -68.42
C SER A 11 -30.56 11.92 -68.09
N PRO A 12 -29.91 11.25 -69.07
CA PRO A 12 -28.80 10.35 -68.78
C PRO A 12 -27.73 11.15 -68.02
N GLY A 13 -27.69 10.94 -66.71
CA GLY A 13 -26.80 11.65 -65.81
C GLY A 13 -25.37 11.20 -66.02
N THR A 14 -24.44 12.10 -65.70
CA THR A 14 -23.06 11.72 -65.37
C THR A 14 -23.06 10.48 -64.47
N PRO A 15 -22.24 9.45 -64.75
CA PRO A 15 -22.17 8.27 -63.91
C PRO A 15 -21.91 8.68 -62.46
N TYR A 16 -22.61 8.05 -61.53
CA TYR A 16 -22.33 8.21 -60.11
C TYR A 16 -20.99 7.50 -59.82
N GLY A 17 -20.01 8.14 -59.17
CA GLY A 17 -18.73 7.44 -58.91
C GLY A 17 -17.47 8.28 -58.79
N ALA A 18 -17.55 9.55 -58.36
CA ALA A 18 -16.37 10.29 -57.91
C ALA A 18 -16.67 10.83 -56.51
N GLY A 19 -16.74 9.92 -55.55
CA GLY A 19 -17.02 10.23 -54.15
C GLY A 19 -15.71 10.24 -53.37
N THR A 20 -15.04 11.39 -53.27
CA THR A 20 -13.80 11.51 -52.48
C THR A 20 -14.08 11.80 -51.00
N ASP A 21 -15.34 11.96 -50.61
CA ASP A 21 -15.70 12.35 -49.24
C ASP A 21 -15.82 11.12 -48.35
N THR A 22 -14.71 10.78 -47.70
CA THR A 22 -14.65 9.72 -46.70
C THR A 22 -15.62 9.95 -45.52
N GLY A 23 -16.07 11.19 -45.28
CA GLY A 23 -17.03 11.55 -44.23
C GLY A 23 -18.48 11.69 -44.71
N GLY A 24 -18.75 11.51 -46.00
CA GLY A 24 -20.07 11.69 -46.58
C GLY A 24 -21.09 10.65 -46.12
N SER A 25 -22.38 10.98 -46.22
CA SER A 25 -23.49 10.03 -46.14
C SER A 25 -24.31 10.16 -47.42
N SER A 26 -24.71 9.03 -48.01
CA SER A 26 -25.52 9.04 -49.21
C SER A 26 -26.99 9.32 -48.86
N SER A 27 -27.60 10.31 -49.52
CA SER A 27 -29.04 10.56 -49.41
C SER A 27 -29.91 9.47 -50.05
N LEU A 28 -29.28 8.51 -50.73
CA LEU A 28 -29.94 7.40 -51.41
C LEU A 28 -30.06 6.16 -50.52
N VAL A 29 -29.46 6.17 -49.33
CA VAL A 29 -29.54 5.09 -48.33
C VAL A 29 -30.40 5.58 -47.15
N PRO A 30 -31.43 4.83 -46.71
CA PRO A 30 -31.73 3.44 -47.08
C PRO A 30 -32.80 3.27 -48.19
N ASP A 31 -33.28 4.37 -48.79
CA ASP A 31 -34.50 4.33 -49.61
C ASP A 31 -34.31 3.73 -51.01
N VAL A 32 -33.11 3.84 -51.59
CA VAL A 32 -32.79 3.36 -52.94
C VAL A 32 -31.71 2.28 -52.90
N PHE A 33 -30.69 2.43 -52.06
CA PHE A 33 -29.60 1.45 -51.90
C PHE A 33 -29.53 0.93 -50.45
N ASP A 34 -28.97 -0.26 -50.28
CA ASP A 34 -28.96 -0.95 -49.00
C ASP A 34 -27.96 -0.31 -48.02
N VAL A 35 -26.78 0.06 -48.52
CA VAL A 35 -25.66 0.60 -47.73
C VAL A 35 -24.88 1.65 -48.51
N ALA A 36 -24.10 2.48 -47.82
CA ALA A 36 -23.09 3.33 -48.44
C ALA A 36 -21.76 3.25 -47.68
N LEU A 37 -20.67 3.42 -48.44
CA LEU A 37 -19.32 3.58 -47.91
C LEU A 37 -18.79 4.94 -48.39
N GLY A 38 -18.59 5.86 -47.45
CA GLY A 38 -18.53 7.29 -47.74
C GLY A 38 -19.85 7.78 -48.30
N ASP A 39 -19.78 8.57 -49.35
CA ASP A 39 -20.93 9.00 -50.16
C ASP A 39 -21.33 8.01 -51.27
N ILE A 40 -20.62 6.88 -51.42
CA ILE A 40 -20.84 5.90 -52.50
C ILE A 40 -21.88 4.85 -52.07
N PRO A 41 -23.05 4.76 -52.73
CA PRO A 41 -24.10 3.79 -52.38
C PRO A 41 -23.89 2.44 -53.08
N PHE A 42 -24.24 1.35 -52.40
CA PHE A 42 -24.10 -0.04 -52.89
C PHE A 42 -25.34 -0.89 -52.61
N LEU A 43 -25.55 -1.91 -53.44
CA LEU A 43 -26.42 -3.05 -53.11
C LEU A 43 -25.59 -4.14 -52.43
N ILE A 44 -26.23 -4.87 -51.50
CA ILE A 44 -25.59 -6.00 -50.84
C ILE A 44 -25.71 -7.26 -51.70
N ASP A 45 -24.58 -7.94 -51.93
CA ASP A 45 -24.58 -9.28 -52.52
C ASP A 45 -24.86 -10.35 -51.46
N THR A 46 -26.14 -10.71 -51.33
CA THR A 46 -26.58 -11.75 -50.40
C THR A 46 -26.09 -13.16 -50.76
N SER A 47 -25.64 -13.40 -52.00
CA SER A 47 -25.09 -14.70 -52.41
C SER A 47 -23.67 -14.95 -51.89
N GLN A 48 -22.96 -13.88 -51.51
CA GLN A 48 -21.60 -13.91 -50.95
C GLN A 48 -21.59 -13.64 -49.42
N GLY A 49 -22.71 -13.87 -48.73
CA GLY A 49 -22.78 -13.82 -47.28
C GLY A 49 -23.32 -12.51 -46.68
N GLY A 50 -23.62 -11.50 -47.52
CA GLY A 50 -24.27 -10.25 -47.12
C GLY A 50 -23.42 -9.35 -46.21
N VAL A 51 -24.08 -8.69 -45.25
CA VAL A 51 -23.42 -7.91 -44.18
C VAL A 51 -23.39 -8.74 -42.90
N GLN A 52 -22.21 -8.93 -42.32
CA GLN A 52 -21.99 -9.68 -41.09
C GLN A 52 -21.29 -8.80 -40.05
N TRP A 53 -21.87 -8.77 -38.84
CA TRP A 53 -21.30 -8.09 -37.69
C TRP A 53 -20.60 -9.12 -36.80
N ARG A 54 -19.29 -8.95 -36.59
CA ARG A 54 -18.46 -9.86 -35.79
C ARG A 54 -17.79 -9.10 -34.65
N SER A 55 -17.94 -9.59 -33.42
CA SER A 55 -17.14 -9.12 -32.30
C SER A 55 -15.73 -9.70 -32.38
N SER A 56 -14.73 -8.87 -32.17
CA SER A 56 -13.37 -9.35 -31.94
C SER A 56 -13.20 -9.75 -30.48
N PRO A 57 -12.66 -10.94 -30.19
CA PRO A 57 -12.47 -11.37 -28.82
C PRO A 57 -11.38 -10.52 -28.16
N LEU A 58 -11.70 -9.95 -26.99
CA LEU A 58 -10.73 -9.33 -26.09
C LEU A 58 -9.95 -10.44 -25.37
N GLN A 59 -9.07 -11.13 -26.10
CA GLN A 59 -8.30 -12.25 -25.56
C GLN A 59 -6.86 -11.85 -25.26
N ARG A 60 -6.42 -12.19 -24.05
CA ARG A 60 -5.01 -12.26 -23.70
C ARG A 60 -4.53 -13.68 -23.98
N THR A 61 -3.55 -13.86 -24.87
CA THR A 61 -2.85 -15.14 -24.96
C THR A 61 -2.05 -15.33 -23.66
N ALA A 62 -2.40 -16.32 -22.84
CA ALA A 62 -1.62 -16.65 -21.66
C ALA A 62 -0.42 -17.52 -22.09
N VAL A 63 0.79 -17.08 -21.77
CA VAL A 63 2.01 -17.87 -21.90
C VAL A 63 2.60 -17.98 -20.50
N GLU A 64 2.58 -19.20 -19.94
CA GLU A 64 3.21 -19.50 -18.65
C GLU A 64 4.71 -19.72 -18.90
N GLN A 65 5.56 -18.90 -18.28
CA GLN A 65 7.02 -19.05 -18.34
C GLN A 65 7.60 -19.64 -17.05
N SER A 66 6.77 -19.88 -16.03
CA SER A 66 7.18 -20.49 -14.77
C SER A 66 7.09 -22.02 -14.81
N ALA A 67 7.97 -22.69 -14.07
CA ALA A 67 7.91 -24.14 -13.86
C ALA A 67 6.78 -24.55 -12.88
N VAL A 68 6.19 -23.60 -12.16
CA VAL A 68 5.07 -23.79 -11.24
C VAL A 68 3.82 -23.18 -11.85
N ALA A 69 2.72 -23.94 -11.87
CA ALA A 69 1.45 -23.46 -12.39
C ALA A 69 0.97 -22.21 -11.60
N GLY A 70 0.88 -21.08 -12.28
CA GLY A 70 0.40 -19.81 -11.74
C GLY A 70 -1.01 -19.46 -12.21
N GLU A 71 -1.44 -18.23 -11.94
CA GLU A 71 -2.74 -17.71 -12.40
C GLU A 71 -2.90 -17.75 -13.92
N SER A 72 -1.79 -17.72 -14.67
CA SER A 72 -1.71 -17.83 -16.13
C SER A 72 -1.93 -19.24 -16.67
N THR A 73 -1.96 -20.27 -15.83
CA THR A 73 -2.24 -21.66 -16.24
C THR A 73 -3.74 -21.92 -16.41
N ILE A 74 -4.59 -21.08 -15.82
CA ILE A 74 -6.04 -21.20 -15.90
C ILE A 74 -6.55 -20.51 -17.17
N ASP A 75 -7.62 -21.04 -17.76
CA ASP A 75 -8.21 -20.55 -19.01
C ASP A 75 -8.35 -19.01 -19.04
N PRO A 76 -7.60 -18.33 -19.94
CA PRO A 76 -7.64 -16.88 -20.07
C PRO A 76 -8.92 -16.36 -20.74
N ALA A 77 -9.75 -17.23 -21.33
CA ALA A 77 -11.04 -16.85 -21.89
C ALA A 77 -12.11 -16.59 -20.80
N GLY A 78 -11.87 -17.07 -19.57
CA GLY A 78 -12.71 -16.80 -18.41
C GLY A 78 -12.37 -15.47 -17.71
N PHE A 79 -12.70 -15.39 -16.43
CA PHE A 79 -12.41 -14.20 -15.63
C PHE A 79 -10.91 -13.96 -15.45
N TRP A 80 -10.51 -12.69 -15.49
CA TRP A 80 -9.19 -12.24 -15.07
C TRP A 80 -9.12 -12.36 -13.56
N ARG A 81 -8.00 -12.89 -13.06
CA ARG A 81 -7.82 -13.23 -11.66
C ARG A 81 -6.74 -12.37 -11.04
N ARG A 82 -6.94 -12.04 -9.78
CA ARG A 82 -5.89 -11.54 -8.90
C ARG A 82 -6.08 -12.16 -7.53
N SER A 83 -5.07 -12.90 -7.07
CA SER A 83 -5.14 -13.66 -5.82
C SER A 83 -4.07 -13.25 -4.84
N TRP A 84 -4.46 -13.16 -3.57
CA TRP A 84 -3.58 -12.98 -2.43
C TRP A 84 -3.64 -14.23 -1.59
N SER A 85 -2.46 -14.73 -1.23
CA SER A 85 -2.32 -15.90 -0.37
C SER A 85 -1.50 -15.58 0.88
N SER A 86 -0.74 -14.48 0.93
CA SER A 86 -0.01 -14.07 2.13
C SER A 86 0.15 -12.55 2.21
N TRP A 87 0.53 -12.04 3.39
CA TRP A 87 0.64 -10.60 3.72
C TRP A 87 1.87 -10.29 4.60
N HIS A 88 2.78 -11.26 4.72
CA HIS A 88 3.87 -11.25 5.71
C HIS A 88 4.96 -10.21 5.44
N LEU A 89 4.99 -9.62 4.25
CA LEU A 89 5.92 -8.51 3.93
C LEU A 89 5.39 -7.14 4.39
N GLY A 90 4.21 -7.09 5.02
CA GLY A 90 3.68 -5.89 5.65
C GLY A 90 3.10 -4.85 4.68
N GLY A 91 2.91 -3.65 5.21
CA GLY A 91 2.24 -2.51 4.58
C GLY A 91 3.13 -1.65 3.69
N GLY A 92 2.59 -0.48 3.31
CA GLY A 92 3.31 0.57 2.58
C GLY A 92 3.31 0.43 1.06
N GLN A 93 2.53 -0.50 0.50
CA GLN A 93 2.46 -0.71 -0.94
C GLN A 93 1.13 -0.17 -1.51
N ALA A 94 1.19 0.93 -2.26
CA ALA A 94 -0.01 1.56 -2.82
C ALA A 94 -0.67 0.72 -3.93
N ASP A 95 0.12 0.08 -4.79
CA ASP A 95 -0.38 -0.74 -5.90
C ASP A 95 -0.17 -2.23 -5.62
N ALA A 96 -1.18 -3.06 -5.80
CA ALA A 96 -1.09 -4.51 -5.58
C ALA A 96 -0.50 -5.28 -6.77
N ASP A 97 -0.46 -4.68 -7.97
CA ASP A 97 -0.18 -5.41 -9.21
C ASP A 97 0.68 -4.68 -10.25
N ARG A 98 1.49 -3.71 -9.83
CA ARG A 98 2.54 -3.12 -10.67
C ARG A 98 3.77 -4.03 -10.73
N ALA A 99 4.69 -3.73 -11.64
CA ALA A 99 5.90 -4.53 -11.87
C ALA A 99 6.81 -4.62 -10.63
N GLU A 100 6.83 -3.58 -9.79
CA GLU A 100 7.61 -3.56 -8.54
C GLU A 100 6.79 -4.00 -7.32
N SER A 101 5.50 -4.33 -7.52
CA SER A 101 4.62 -4.77 -6.45
C SER A 101 4.77 -6.27 -6.19
N THR A 102 4.61 -6.65 -4.93
CA THR A 102 4.52 -8.03 -4.47
C THR A 102 3.14 -8.24 -3.84
N LEU A 103 2.54 -9.41 -4.09
CA LEU A 103 1.23 -9.75 -3.54
C LEU A 103 1.27 -10.10 -2.04
N GLU A 104 2.47 -10.31 -1.52
CA GLU A 104 2.72 -10.57 -0.11
C GLU A 104 2.74 -9.29 0.75
N ARG A 105 2.56 -8.12 0.12
CA ARG A 105 2.43 -6.81 0.76
C ARG A 105 1.01 -6.26 0.63
N PHE A 106 0.72 -5.23 1.43
CA PHE A 106 -0.54 -4.49 1.39
C PHE A 106 -0.29 -2.98 1.56
N ARG A 107 -1.34 -2.16 1.45
CA ARG A 107 -1.25 -0.70 1.62
C ARG A 107 -1.19 -0.32 3.09
N ALA A 108 -2.21 -0.68 3.85
CA ALA A 108 -2.35 -0.34 5.26
C ALA A 108 -3.16 -1.39 6.02
N SER A 109 -3.00 -1.44 7.33
CA SER A 109 -3.75 -2.32 8.22
C SER A 109 -3.97 -1.68 9.59
N LYS A 110 -4.90 -2.25 10.36
CA LYS A 110 -5.09 -1.98 11.80
C LYS A 110 -5.63 -3.23 12.49
N GLY A 111 -5.08 -3.62 13.63
CA GLY A 111 -5.64 -4.70 14.46
C GLY A 111 -5.53 -6.11 13.86
N VAL A 112 -4.64 -6.33 12.88
CA VAL A 112 -4.48 -7.61 12.18
C VAL A 112 -3.03 -8.09 12.27
N ASP A 113 -2.85 -9.36 12.62
CA ASP A 113 -1.59 -10.08 12.53
C ASP A 113 -1.39 -10.57 11.10
N CYS A 114 -0.41 -9.99 10.42
CA CYS A 114 0.00 -10.37 9.08
C CYS A 114 1.27 -11.22 9.03
N TRP A 115 1.92 -11.45 10.18
CA TRP A 115 3.28 -11.99 10.24
C TRP A 115 3.35 -13.52 10.10
N THR A 116 2.20 -14.18 10.27
CA THR A 116 2.04 -15.61 10.02
C THR A 116 1.82 -15.82 8.53
N ARG A 117 2.75 -16.50 7.86
CA ARG A 117 2.61 -16.79 6.42
C ARG A 117 1.30 -17.51 6.14
N TRP A 118 0.71 -17.18 4.99
CA TRP A 118 -0.54 -17.74 4.52
C TRP A 118 -1.79 -17.46 5.35
N ARG A 119 -1.75 -16.44 6.22
CA ARG A 119 -2.81 -16.17 7.18
C ARG A 119 -2.91 -14.69 7.56
N LEU A 120 -4.12 -14.16 7.66
CA LEU A 120 -4.47 -12.95 8.41
C LEU A 120 -5.39 -13.31 9.55
N SER A 121 -5.11 -12.83 10.75
CA SER A 121 -5.95 -12.99 11.93
C SER A 121 -5.97 -11.70 12.76
N LEU A 122 -6.90 -11.58 13.71
CA LEU A 122 -6.92 -10.44 14.62
C LEU A 122 -5.73 -10.46 15.58
N LEU A 123 -5.28 -9.26 15.96
CA LEU A 123 -4.36 -9.07 17.07
C LEU A 123 -5.08 -9.13 18.42
N ASN A 124 -4.29 -9.40 19.46
CA ASN A 124 -4.68 -9.15 20.84
C ASN A 124 -5.05 -7.68 21.04
N ASP A 125 -6.04 -7.42 21.89
CA ASP A 125 -6.45 -6.06 22.26
C ASP A 125 -5.42 -5.45 23.23
N THR A 126 -5.63 -4.19 23.61
CA THR A 126 -4.88 -3.55 24.69
C THR A 126 -5.79 -3.15 25.83
N ARG A 127 -5.23 -3.13 27.04
CA ARG A 127 -5.93 -2.68 28.24
C ARG A 127 -5.08 -1.69 29.03
N ARG A 128 -5.72 -0.67 29.58
CA ARG A 128 -5.06 0.28 30.48
C ARG A 128 -4.86 -0.34 31.85
N ILE A 129 -3.61 -0.49 32.27
CA ILE A 129 -3.20 -1.13 33.54
C ILE A 129 -2.85 -0.12 34.64
N ARG A 130 -2.71 1.15 34.28
CA ARG A 130 -2.52 2.28 35.19
C ARG A 130 -3.06 3.54 34.54
N THR A 131 -3.87 4.32 35.24
CA THR A 131 -4.27 5.65 34.80
C THR A 131 -3.30 6.69 35.35
N SER A 132 -2.84 7.63 34.53
CA SER A 132 -2.06 8.78 34.98
C SER A 132 -2.21 9.97 34.02
N THR A 133 -2.28 11.19 34.56
CA THR A 133 -2.32 12.43 33.78
C THR A 133 -0.94 13.06 33.57
N GLN A 134 0.14 12.40 34.00
CA GLN A 134 1.49 12.93 33.91
C GLN A 134 2.04 12.81 32.48
N THR A 135 2.81 13.80 32.05
CA THR A 135 3.32 13.92 30.67
C THR A 135 4.71 13.30 30.46
N ASN A 136 5.29 12.72 31.52
CA ASN A 136 6.65 12.16 31.51
C ASN A 136 6.66 10.64 31.74
N LEU A 137 5.58 9.94 31.38
CA LEU A 137 5.52 8.49 31.54
C LEU A 137 6.56 7.82 30.64
N ALA A 138 7.41 7.01 31.26
CA ALA A 138 8.38 6.15 30.60
C ALA A 138 8.61 4.90 31.45
N ALA A 139 8.79 3.77 30.78
CA ALA A 139 8.88 2.45 31.39
C ALA A 139 10.17 1.72 31.02
N VAL A 140 10.65 0.88 31.93
CA VAL A 140 11.72 -0.11 31.71
C VAL A 140 11.39 -1.38 32.48
N VAL A 141 11.93 -2.51 32.01
CA VAL A 141 11.83 -3.80 32.71
C VAL A 141 13.19 -4.15 33.31
N ALA A 142 13.23 -4.36 34.62
CA ALA A 142 14.41 -4.81 35.35
C ALA A 142 14.05 -6.04 36.18
N GLY A 143 14.76 -7.15 35.95
CA GLY A 143 14.42 -8.46 36.51
C GLY A 143 12.95 -8.82 36.25
N THR A 144 12.19 -9.04 37.33
CA THR A 144 10.76 -9.39 37.27
C THR A 144 9.84 -8.20 37.51
N ARG A 145 10.35 -6.97 37.41
CA ARG A 145 9.60 -5.74 37.71
C ARG A 145 9.52 -4.83 36.49
N LEU A 146 8.31 -4.32 36.24
CA LEU A 146 8.06 -3.21 35.33
C LEU A 146 8.13 -1.93 36.15
N TYR A 147 9.14 -1.08 35.88
CA TYR A 147 9.28 0.24 36.49
C TYR A 147 8.69 1.30 35.56
N VAL A 148 7.98 2.27 36.13
CA VAL A 148 7.36 3.38 35.40
C VAL A 148 7.62 4.69 36.14
N THR A 149 8.08 5.70 35.40
CA THR A 149 8.13 7.09 35.87
C THR A 149 6.74 7.71 35.79
N ASP A 150 6.32 8.40 36.85
CA ASP A 150 4.98 8.99 36.95
C ASP A 150 5.08 10.33 37.70
N GLY A 151 5.24 11.42 36.94
CA GLY A 151 5.55 12.73 37.48
C GLY A 151 6.90 12.71 38.19
N GLY A 152 6.93 13.18 39.44
CA GLY A 152 8.12 13.15 40.29
C GLY A 152 8.36 11.84 41.03
N THR A 153 7.63 10.78 40.70
CA THR A 153 7.72 9.48 41.37
C THR A 153 8.10 8.37 40.41
N VAL A 154 8.59 7.26 40.96
CA VAL A 154 8.78 6.00 40.24
C VAL A 154 7.97 4.94 40.93
N VAL A 155 7.25 4.14 40.16
CA VAL A 155 6.45 3.02 40.64
C VAL A 155 6.90 1.74 39.95
N TYR A 156 6.59 0.58 40.55
CA TYR A 156 6.76 -0.69 39.87
C TYR A 156 5.62 -1.67 40.15
N THR A 157 5.47 -2.63 39.25
CA THR A 157 4.62 -3.82 39.44
C THR A 157 5.41 -5.09 39.07
N THR A 158 5.05 -6.21 39.68
CA THR A 158 5.58 -7.55 39.35
C THR A 158 4.65 -8.35 38.45
N ASP A 159 3.42 -7.86 38.24
CA ASP A 159 2.44 -8.54 37.40
C ASP A 159 1.53 -7.51 36.71
N PRO A 160 1.94 -6.96 35.55
CA PRO A 160 1.12 -6.06 34.75
C PRO A 160 -0.08 -6.75 34.09
N TYR A 161 -0.16 -8.09 34.13
CA TYR A 161 -1.21 -8.88 33.49
C TYR A 161 -2.27 -9.41 34.47
N ALA A 162 -2.10 -9.17 35.78
CA ALA A 162 -3.11 -9.45 36.79
C ALA A 162 -4.46 -8.76 36.46
N GLY A 163 -5.59 -9.38 36.86
CA GLY A 163 -6.92 -8.78 36.67
C GLY A 163 -7.10 -7.44 37.38
N THR A 164 -6.34 -7.18 38.45
CA THR A 164 -6.16 -5.85 39.04
C THR A 164 -4.69 -5.66 39.36
N VAL A 165 -4.04 -4.75 38.65
CA VAL A 165 -2.59 -4.53 38.78
C VAL A 165 -2.28 -3.74 40.04
N THR A 166 -1.41 -4.31 40.87
CA THR A 166 -0.91 -3.65 42.08
C THR A 166 0.38 -2.91 41.78
N TRP A 167 0.47 -1.64 42.20
CA TRP A 167 1.63 -0.79 42.00
C TRP A 167 2.26 -0.41 43.34
N THR A 168 3.58 -0.55 43.43
CA THR A 168 4.38 -0.14 44.60
C THR A 168 5.17 1.13 44.25
N THR A 169 5.15 2.12 45.14
CA THR A 169 5.93 3.35 44.94
C THR A 169 7.36 3.15 45.42
N VAL A 170 8.33 3.51 44.59
CA VAL A 170 9.74 3.58 44.96
C VAL A 170 9.97 4.86 45.75
N THR A 171 10.43 4.72 46.99
CA THR A 171 10.70 5.85 47.89
C THR A 171 11.97 6.61 47.49
N GLY A 172 12.23 7.78 48.08
CA GLY A 172 13.49 8.52 47.85
C GLY A 172 13.56 9.36 46.57
N SER A 173 12.45 9.50 45.84
CA SER A 173 12.38 10.39 44.67
C SER A 173 12.53 11.87 45.09
N PRO A 174 13.24 12.72 44.31
CA PRO A 174 13.55 14.09 44.69
C PRO A 174 12.41 15.11 44.56
N GLY A 175 11.29 14.75 43.92
CA GLY A 175 10.12 15.63 43.76
C GLY A 175 9.91 16.19 42.35
N PRO A 176 10.92 16.76 41.66
CA PRO A 176 10.80 17.15 40.25
C PRO A 176 10.48 15.98 39.34
N ALA A 177 9.89 16.26 38.18
CA ALA A 177 9.52 15.23 37.21
C ALA A 177 10.75 14.50 36.65
N ALA A 178 10.63 13.19 36.48
CA ALA A 178 11.63 12.41 35.75
C ALA A 178 11.73 12.86 34.29
N THR A 179 12.94 12.84 33.74
CA THR A 179 13.31 13.28 32.38
C THR A 179 13.84 12.12 31.52
N GLY A 180 14.19 11.00 32.16
CA GLY A 180 14.59 9.78 31.47
C GLY A 180 14.72 8.62 32.44
N ILE A 181 14.60 7.40 31.92
CA ILE A 181 14.77 6.16 32.66
C ILE A 181 15.49 5.13 31.78
N ALA A 182 16.43 4.40 32.36
CA ALA A 182 17.18 3.34 31.70
C ALA A 182 17.47 2.20 32.67
N THR A 183 17.90 1.05 32.16
CA THR A 183 18.25 -0.11 32.98
C THR A 183 19.39 -0.91 32.38
N ASP A 184 20.16 -1.58 33.23
CA ASP A 184 21.11 -2.63 32.84
C ASP A 184 20.53 -4.04 33.01
N GLY A 185 19.22 -4.14 33.31
CA GLY A 185 18.50 -5.38 33.60
C GLY A 185 18.37 -5.69 35.10
N THR A 186 19.14 -5.05 35.99
CA THR A 186 19.06 -5.22 37.46
C THR A 186 18.94 -3.88 38.18
N HIS A 187 19.71 -2.89 37.76
CA HIS A 187 19.66 -1.52 38.23
C HIS A 187 18.76 -0.69 37.33
N VAL A 188 18.08 0.28 37.92
CA VAL A 188 17.24 1.26 37.24
C VAL A 188 17.81 2.63 37.51
N PHE A 189 18.13 3.35 36.44
CA PHE A 189 18.70 4.69 36.46
C PHE A 189 17.62 5.69 36.05
N VAL A 190 17.43 6.74 36.85
CA VAL A 190 16.36 7.72 36.63
C VAL A 190 16.94 9.13 36.69
N ALA A 191 16.79 9.87 35.60
CA ALA A 191 17.20 11.27 35.50
C ALA A 191 16.06 12.17 35.99
N PHE A 192 16.34 13.10 36.90
CA PHE A 192 15.37 14.05 37.46
C PHE A 192 15.72 15.50 37.15
N GLY A 193 16.21 15.78 35.93
CA GLY A 193 16.56 17.14 35.50
C GLY A 193 17.59 17.76 36.44
N SER A 194 17.25 18.91 37.04
CA SER A 194 18.11 19.65 37.96
C SER A 194 18.48 18.90 39.25
N SER A 195 17.78 17.82 39.59
CA SER A 195 18.08 16.99 40.77
C SER A 195 19.15 15.92 40.51
N GLY A 196 19.51 15.69 39.25
CA GLY A 196 20.58 14.75 38.87
C GLY A 196 20.08 13.33 38.59
N LEU A 197 21.01 12.37 38.68
CA LEU A 197 20.79 10.96 38.37
C LEU A 197 20.60 10.15 39.66
N TYR A 198 19.53 9.36 39.70
CA TYR A 198 19.21 8.46 40.81
C TYR A 198 19.29 7.01 40.35
N ILE A 199 19.59 6.11 41.29
CA ILE A 199 19.70 4.67 41.06
C ILE A 199 18.90 3.90 42.12
N THR A 200 18.26 2.82 41.68
CA THR A 200 17.69 1.75 42.52
C THR A 200 18.01 0.40 41.87
N ASP A 201 17.75 -0.69 42.55
CA ASP A 201 17.83 -2.05 42.02
C ASP A 201 16.53 -2.84 42.25
N THR A 202 16.46 -4.06 41.71
CA THR A 202 15.31 -4.97 41.82
C THR A 202 15.07 -5.54 43.22
N SER A 203 16.00 -5.35 44.16
CA SER A 203 15.89 -5.78 45.57
C SER A 203 15.53 -4.63 46.51
N SER A 204 15.87 -3.39 46.12
CA SER A 204 15.55 -2.16 46.84
C SER A 204 14.12 -1.67 46.57
N GLY A 205 13.59 -0.90 47.51
CA GLY A 205 12.35 -0.11 47.41
C GLY A 205 12.60 1.39 47.47
N SER A 206 13.85 1.83 47.29
CA SER A 206 14.26 3.23 47.44
C SER A 206 15.27 3.66 46.38
N LEU A 207 15.07 4.85 45.83
CA LEU A 207 16.00 5.57 44.96
C LEU A 207 17.03 6.31 45.81
N THR A 208 18.27 6.27 45.35
CA THR A 208 19.39 7.01 45.94
C THR A 208 20.04 7.90 44.89
N GLN A 209 20.43 9.13 45.26
CA GLN A 209 21.09 10.03 44.33
C GLN A 209 22.49 9.49 44.02
N TRP A 210 22.76 9.18 42.76
CA TRP A 210 24.04 8.68 42.31
C TRP A 210 24.92 9.80 41.78
N LYS A 211 24.35 10.70 40.95
CA LYS A 211 25.04 11.90 40.46
C LYS A 211 24.24 13.17 40.76
N SER A 212 24.91 14.21 41.24
CA SER A 212 24.33 15.54 41.42
C SER A 212 24.56 16.44 40.20
N GLY A 213 23.81 17.53 40.11
CA GLY A 213 23.82 18.45 38.97
C GLY A 213 22.61 18.24 38.05
N THR A 214 22.63 18.84 36.86
CA THR A 214 21.54 18.68 35.88
C THR A 214 21.79 17.45 35.01
N VAL A 215 20.78 16.58 34.89
CA VAL A 215 20.78 15.41 34.01
C VAL A 215 19.46 15.41 33.25
N ASP A 216 19.50 15.69 31.96
CA ASP A 216 18.31 15.84 31.10
C ASP A 216 17.84 14.50 30.52
N GLY A 217 18.66 13.46 30.63
CA GLY A 217 18.29 12.11 30.24
C GLY A 217 19.42 11.12 30.44
N VAL A 218 19.06 9.84 30.31
CA VAL A 218 19.93 8.69 30.59
C VAL A 218 19.65 7.58 29.59
N GLY A 219 20.69 6.85 29.21
CA GLY A 219 20.58 5.61 28.44
C GLY A 219 21.67 4.62 28.85
N TYR A 220 21.48 3.36 28.47
CA TYR A 220 22.44 2.29 28.73
C TYR A 220 22.79 1.61 27.41
N ALA A 221 24.08 1.53 27.10
CA ALA A 221 24.56 0.91 25.86
C ALA A 221 25.95 0.31 26.09
N LEU A 222 26.19 -0.92 25.60
CA LEU A 222 27.48 -1.61 25.68
C LEU A 222 28.13 -1.55 27.09
N SER A 223 27.34 -1.85 28.13
CA SER A 223 27.79 -1.84 29.53
C SER A 223 28.27 -0.48 30.05
N ARG A 224 27.64 0.60 29.58
CA ARG A 224 27.91 1.98 29.99
C ARG A 224 26.61 2.73 30.27
N VAL A 225 26.60 3.47 31.37
CA VAL A 225 25.55 4.45 31.65
C VAL A 225 25.96 5.77 31.01
N MET A 226 25.21 6.17 30.00
CA MET A 226 25.41 7.42 29.27
C MET A 226 24.37 8.42 29.76
N VAL A 227 24.79 9.65 30.04
CA VAL A 227 23.90 10.74 30.44
C VAL A 227 24.22 12.00 29.69
N TRP A 228 23.24 12.90 29.57
CA TRP A 228 23.43 14.18 28.92
C TRP A 228 22.85 15.33 29.75
N SER A 229 23.45 16.50 29.57
CA SER A 229 22.97 17.77 30.11
C SER A 229 23.23 18.88 29.10
N GLY A 230 22.16 19.48 28.57
CA GLY A 230 22.19 20.38 27.44
C GLY A 230 22.95 19.79 26.25
N ALA A 231 23.99 20.48 25.83
CA ALA A 231 24.87 20.08 24.73
C ALA A 231 25.98 19.09 25.12
N ALA A 232 26.12 18.75 26.41
CA ALA A 232 27.19 17.90 26.92
C ALA A 232 26.76 16.44 27.11
N LEU A 233 27.62 15.51 26.70
CA LEU A 233 27.44 14.06 26.83
C LEU A 233 28.49 13.52 27.81
N TYR A 234 28.08 12.61 28.71
CA TYR A 234 28.92 12.05 29.77
C TYR A 234 28.82 10.53 29.78
N ASN A 235 29.89 9.89 30.27
CA ASN A 235 29.94 8.47 30.60
C ASN A 235 30.10 8.35 32.12
N VAL A 236 29.13 7.72 32.79
CA VAL A 236 29.18 7.50 34.24
C VAL A 236 29.92 6.19 34.50
N THR A 237 31.09 6.31 35.14
CA THR A 237 31.98 5.17 35.43
C THR A 237 32.12 4.86 36.92
N ASP A 238 31.43 5.63 37.77
CA ASP A 238 31.37 5.37 39.21
C ASP A 238 30.86 3.94 39.47
N SER A 239 31.28 3.32 40.56
CA SER A 239 30.73 2.01 40.94
C SER A 239 29.28 2.15 41.44
N TYR A 240 28.47 1.13 41.21
CA TYR A 240 27.12 1.05 41.80
C TYR A 240 27.24 1.04 43.34
N GLY A 241 26.42 1.84 44.01
CA GLY A 241 26.48 2.04 45.46
C GLY A 241 27.56 3.03 45.95
N ALA A 242 28.30 3.68 45.04
CA ALA A 242 29.15 4.81 45.40
C ALA A 242 28.32 5.96 45.97
N ALA A 243 28.92 6.74 46.89
CA ALA A 243 28.30 7.94 47.42
C ALA A 243 28.07 8.97 46.31
N SER A 244 27.01 9.79 46.46
CA SER A 244 26.65 10.80 45.47
C SER A 244 27.81 11.76 45.17
N SER A 245 28.05 12.00 43.88
CA SER A 245 29.12 12.89 43.40
C SER A 245 28.65 13.70 42.18
N PRO A 246 29.22 14.89 41.89
CA PRO A 246 28.84 15.63 40.69
C PRO A 246 29.20 14.87 39.41
N LEU A 247 28.56 15.21 38.28
CA LEU A 247 28.98 14.74 36.97
C LEU A 247 30.48 15.03 36.75
N SER A 248 31.20 14.04 36.19
CA SER A 248 32.61 14.16 35.83
C SER A 248 32.80 15.04 34.59
N SER A 249 34.02 15.10 34.04
CA SER A 249 34.25 15.81 32.78
C SER A 249 33.43 15.22 31.63
N PRO A 250 32.79 16.04 30.78
CA PRO A 250 32.03 15.55 29.64
C PRO A 250 32.93 14.82 28.65
N LEU A 251 32.40 13.75 28.06
CA LEU A 251 33.03 13.05 26.94
C LEU A 251 33.06 13.95 25.70
N MET A 252 32.01 14.75 25.51
CA MET A 252 32.00 15.85 24.55
C MET A 252 31.07 16.97 25.00
N THR A 253 31.34 18.18 24.51
CA THR A 253 30.37 19.28 24.54
C THR A 253 30.21 19.79 23.12
N HIS A 254 28.99 19.71 22.59
CA HIS A 254 28.72 20.16 21.23
C HIS A 254 28.91 21.69 21.14
N ALA A 255 29.53 22.17 20.05
CA ALA A 255 29.86 23.59 19.89
C ALA A 255 28.61 24.49 19.80
N ASN A 256 27.51 23.96 19.27
CA ASN A 256 26.20 24.60 19.33
C ASN A 256 25.55 24.33 20.70
N SER A 257 25.41 25.37 21.52
CA SER A 257 24.79 25.28 22.85
C SER A 257 23.29 24.91 22.83
N SER A 258 22.63 25.09 21.68
CA SER A 258 21.23 24.68 21.49
C SER A 258 21.10 23.19 21.13
N TRP A 259 22.20 22.45 21.03
CA TRP A 259 22.17 21.01 20.81
C TRP A 259 21.43 20.27 21.92
N ARG A 260 20.63 19.27 21.55
CA ARG A 260 19.90 18.39 22.45
C ARG A 260 20.16 16.95 22.07
N TRP A 261 20.63 16.17 23.04
CA TRP A 261 20.75 14.71 22.91
C TRP A 261 19.39 14.06 23.16
N VAL A 262 19.08 12.99 22.43
CA VAL A 262 17.79 12.28 22.53
C VAL A 262 17.93 10.85 23.05
N GLY A 263 19.09 10.25 22.87
CA GLY A 263 19.31 8.88 23.31
C GLY A 263 20.64 8.32 22.84
N VAL A 264 20.92 7.12 23.34
CA VAL A 264 22.06 6.31 22.93
C VAL A 264 21.58 4.93 22.48
N ALA A 265 22.28 4.36 21.51
CA ALA A 265 22.04 3.03 20.98
C ALA A 265 23.33 2.22 21.00
N GLU A 266 23.19 0.92 21.18
CA GLU A 266 24.28 -0.02 21.05
C GLU A 266 24.45 -0.48 19.60
N GLY A 267 25.69 -0.69 19.18
CA GLY A 267 26.01 -1.42 17.97
C GLY A 267 27.18 -2.36 18.21
N THR A 268 27.65 -3.00 17.14
CA THR A 268 28.80 -3.90 17.23
C THR A 268 30.10 -3.11 17.44
N GLY A 269 30.50 -2.93 18.69
CA GLY A 269 31.76 -2.26 19.07
C GLY A 269 31.72 -0.72 19.15
N PHE A 270 30.57 -0.12 18.88
CA PHE A 270 30.36 1.33 18.93
C PHE A 270 29.08 1.67 19.70
N ILE A 271 29.14 2.74 20.49
CA ILE A 271 27.95 3.40 21.04
C ILE A 271 27.55 4.51 20.07
N TYR A 272 26.27 4.59 19.72
CA TYR A 272 25.72 5.67 18.92
C TYR A 272 24.97 6.66 19.82
N ALA A 273 25.24 7.95 19.67
CA ALA A 273 24.53 9.01 20.38
C ALA A 273 23.84 9.92 19.37
N ALA A 274 22.52 10.07 19.47
CA ALA A 274 21.74 10.91 18.58
C ALA A 274 21.40 12.25 19.22
N GLY A 275 21.42 13.30 18.42
CA GLY A 275 20.93 14.61 18.84
C GLY A 275 20.62 15.52 17.67
N TYR A 276 20.10 16.70 18.00
CA TYR A 276 19.72 17.71 17.02
C TYR A 276 19.93 19.13 17.55
N ALA A 277 19.96 20.09 16.64
CA ALA A 277 19.82 21.52 16.93
C ALA A 277 19.08 22.20 15.78
N GLY A 278 17.99 22.91 16.10
CA GLY A 278 17.14 23.50 15.06
C GLY A 278 16.56 22.42 14.15
N ASP A 279 16.82 22.53 12.86
CA ASP A 279 16.37 21.60 11.80
C ASP A 279 17.42 20.53 11.42
N LYS A 280 18.54 20.44 12.15
CA LYS A 280 19.67 19.54 11.87
C LYS A 280 19.77 18.42 12.89
N SER A 281 19.74 17.18 12.43
CA SER A 281 19.98 15.99 13.26
C SER A 281 21.27 15.27 12.86
N SER A 282 22.02 14.77 13.84
CA SER A 282 23.21 13.96 13.60
C SER A 282 23.35 12.84 14.63
N ILE A 283 23.89 11.72 14.17
CA ILE A 283 24.22 10.57 14.99
C ILE A 283 25.74 10.48 15.08
N TYR A 284 26.25 10.43 16.30
CA TYR A 284 27.67 10.28 16.61
C TYR A 284 27.98 8.83 16.96
N ARG A 285 29.10 8.29 16.47
CA ARG A 285 29.69 7.04 16.94
C ARG A 285 30.77 7.30 17.99
N ILE A 286 30.88 6.39 18.93
CA ILE A 286 31.83 6.41 20.04
C ILE A 286 32.45 5.02 20.10
N SER A 287 33.74 4.91 19.80
CA SER A 287 34.46 3.64 19.90
C SER A 287 34.86 3.34 21.33
N ILE A 288 34.84 2.06 21.69
CA ILE A 288 35.36 1.57 22.96
C ILE A 288 36.86 1.29 22.78
N ALA A 289 37.69 1.72 23.74
CA ALA A 289 39.11 1.40 23.73
C ALA A 289 39.33 -0.12 23.72
N ALA A 290 40.43 -0.60 23.14
CA ALA A 290 40.70 -2.04 22.99
C ALA A 290 40.79 -2.80 24.33
N ASP A 291 41.14 -2.09 25.41
CA ASP A 291 41.19 -2.61 26.78
C ASP A 291 39.84 -2.50 27.52
N ALA A 292 38.81 -1.99 26.84
CA ALA A 292 37.49 -1.67 27.39
C ALA A 292 37.51 -0.76 28.63
N SER A 293 38.58 0.02 28.87
CA SER A 293 38.68 0.89 30.05
C SER A 293 38.03 2.25 29.85
N SER A 294 37.95 2.72 28.60
CA SER A 294 37.54 4.09 28.28
C SER A 294 36.79 4.18 26.93
N LEU A 295 36.19 5.34 26.69
CA LEU A 295 35.52 5.70 25.45
C LEU A 295 36.36 6.74 24.69
N ALA A 296 36.42 6.61 23.36
CA ALA A 296 37.05 7.61 22.51
C ALA A 296 36.15 8.85 22.32
N ALA A 297 36.72 9.90 21.73
CA ALA A 297 35.96 11.09 21.37
C ALA A 297 34.83 10.74 20.37
N PRO A 298 33.60 11.25 20.56
CA PRO A 298 32.49 11.04 19.63
C PRO A 298 32.76 11.68 18.26
N ILE A 299 32.43 10.97 17.18
CA ILE A 299 32.61 11.42 15.78
C ILE A 299 31.28 11.23 15.04
N VAL A 300 30.91 12.13 14.12
CA VAL A 300 29.67 11.99 13.33
C VAL A 300 29.72 10.72 12.48
N ALA A 301 28.73 9.85 12.65
CA ALA A 301 28.55 8.58 11.93
C ALA A 301 27.49 8.67 10.83
N GLY A 302 26.56 9.61 10.94
CA GLY A 302 25.51 9.84 9.96
C GLY A 302 24.67 11.08 10.28
N THR A 303 24.00 11.62 9.27
CA THR A 303 23.15 12.81 9.38
C THR A 303 21.81 12.55 8.72
N LEU A 304 20.73 13.07 9.30
CA LEU A 304 19.40 13.01 8.68
C LEU A 304 19.21 14.19 7.70
N PRO A 305 18.28 14.09 6.75
CA PRO A 305 17.87 15.22 5.93
C PRO A 305 17.41 16.41 6.77
N ASP A 306 17.59 17.61 6.24
CA ASP A 306 17.17 18.85 6.89
C ASP A 306 15.66 18.87 7.15
N GLY A 307 15.25 19.31 8.34
CA GLY A 307 13.85 19.32 8.77
C GLY A 307 13.34 18.00 9.33
N GLU A 308 14.13 16.92 9.26
CA GLU A 308 13.83 15.65 9.93
C GLU A 308 14.55 15.58 11.29
N ILE A 309 13.77 15.72 12.37
CA ILE A 309 14.30 15.78 13.74
C ILE A 309 14.34 14.39 14.35
N VAL A 310 15.52 13.96 14.81
CA VAL A 310 15.66 12.71 15.54
C VAL A 310 14.97 12.81 16.90
N SER A 311 14.18 11.80 17.25
CA SER A 311 13.40 11.74 18.48
C SER A 311 13.72 10.52 19.35
N SER A 312 14.26 9.44 18.76
CA SER A 312 14.74 8.28 19.50
C SER A 312 15.78 7.51 18.70
N ILE A 313 16.60 6.72 19.39
CA ILE A 313 17.57 5.82 18.78
C ILE A 313 17.67 4.54 19.61
N ALA A 314 17.74 3.38 18.95
CA ALA A 314 17.93 2.09 19.61
C ALA A 314 18.82 1.17 18.77
N GLY A 315 19.51 0.24 19.44
CA GLY A 315 20.30 -0.80 18.80
C GLY A 315 19.59 -2.13 18.90
N TYR A 316 19.54 -2.91 17.82
CA TYR A 316 18.98 -4.26 17.88
C TYR A 316 19.52 -5.15 16.75
N VAL A 317 19.99 -6.36 17.09
CA VAL A 317 20.44 -7.40 16.12
C VAL A 317 21.29 -6.84 14.96
N GLY A 318 22.29 -6.01 15.31
CA GLY A 318 23.25 -5.45 14.34
C GLY A 318 22.75 -4.28 13.50
N VAL A 319 21.51 -3.81 13.69
CA VAL A 319 21.01 -2.56 13.09
C VAL A 319 20.82 -1.46 14.14
N VAL A 320 20.82 -0.22 13.68
CA VAL A 320 20.49 0.97 14.46
C VAL A 320 19.14 1.50 13.97
N LEU A 321 18.18 1.55 14.88
CA LEU A 321 16.84 2.07 14.67
C LEU A 321 16.84 3.56 15.01
N ILE A 322 16.31 4.38 14.12
CA ILE A 322 16.27 5.82 14.27
C ILE A 322 14.81 6.26 14.16
N GLY A 323 14.26 6.79 15.26
CA GLY A 323 12.95 7.39 15.30
C GLY A 323 13.06 8.89 15.06
N THR A 324 12.13 9.44 14.29
CA THR A 324 12.11 10.86 13.94
C THR A 324 10.72 11.45 14.11
N THR A 325 10.60 12.76 13.95
CA THR A 325 9.31 13.47 13.89
C THR A 325 8.41 13.07 12.72
N ARG A 326 8.90 12.23 11.78
CA ARG A 326 8.15 11.80 10.59
C ARG A 326 7.94 10.28 10.50
N GLY A 327 8.70 9.50 11.27
CA GLY A 327 8.65 8.04 11.21
C GLY A 327 9.96 7.35 11.55
N VAL A 328 10.17 6.17 10.98
CA VAL A 328 11.27 5.26 11.31
C VAL A 328 12.29 5.19 10.18
N ARG A 329 13.57 5.15 10.53
CA ARG A 329 14.66 4.72 9.64
C ARG A 329 15.43 3.58 10.27
N ILE A 330 15.90 2.66 9.44
CA ILE A 330 16.88 1.64 9.84
C ILE A 330 18.22 2.00 9.22
N ALA A 331 19.27 1.94 10.02
CA ALA A 331 20.64 2.12 9.59
C ALA A 331 21.46 0.86 9.86
N THR A 332 22.36 0.53 8.93
CA THR A 332 23.32 -0.56 9.10
C THR A 332 24.72 0.04 9.27
N PRO A 333 25.43 -0.28 10.35
CA PRO A 333 26.80 0.19 10.53
C PRO A 333 27.76 -0.53 9.59
N ASN A 334 28.70 0.21 9.00
CA ASN A 334 29.83 -0.36 8.26
C ASN A 334 30.97 -0.77 9.22
N ALA A 335 32.09 -1.28 8.67
CA ALA A 335 33.24 -1.72 9.47
C ALA A 335 33.90 -0.61 10.30
N ASN A 336 33.75 0.66 9.91
CA ASN A 336 34.25 1.82 10.65
C ASN A 336 33.24 2.34 11.68
N GLY A 337 32.03 1.77 11.73
CA GLY A 337 30.91 2.26 12.54
C GLY A 337 30.20 3.48 11.93
N ASP A 338 30.44 3.84 10.67
CA ASP A 338 29.62 4.85 10.00
C ASP A 338 28.29 4.22 9.57
N LEU A 339 27.22 5.00 9.60
CA LEU A 339 25.85 4.51 9.40
C LEU A 339 25.39 4.66 7.95
N VAL A 340 25.01 3.54 7.33
CA VAL A 340 24.26 3.53 6.08
C VAL A 340 22.77 3.62 6.42
N ILE A 341 22.22 4.84 6.38
CA ILE A 341 20.84 5.14 6.76
C ILE A 341 19.89 4.83 5.60
N GLY A 342 18.90 3.96 5.86
CA GLY A 342 17.86 3.58 4.91
C GLY A 342 16.79 4.66 4.66
N PRO A 343 15.84 4.38 3.76
CA PRO A 343 14.72 5.29 3.48
C PRO A 343 13.81 5.44 4.72
N LEU A 344 13.00 6.49 4.70
CA LEU A 344 12.04 6.78 5.76
C LEU A 344 10.79 5.92 5.57
N ILE A 345 10.44 5.15 6.61
CA ILE A 345 9.10 4.58 6.77
C ILE A 345 8.26 5.66 7.43
N GLU A 346 7.41 6.31 6.65
CA GLU A 346 6.55 7.40 7.13
C GLU A 346 5.43 6.85 8.01
N THR A 347 5.34 7.38 9.23
CA THR A 347 4.24 7.11 10.17
C THR A 347 3.26 8.28 10.25
N GLY A 348 3.66 9.45 9.74
CA GLY A 348 2.94 10.72 9.89
C GLY A 348 3.09 11.36 11.27
N SER A 349 3.91 10.78 12.16
CA SER A 349 4.00 11.19 13.56
C SER A 349 5.37 10.89 14.19
N THR A 350 5.60 11.31 15.43
CA THR A 350 6.90 11.14 16.09
C THR A 350 7.09 9.73 16.62
N VAL A 351 8.24 9.12 16.32
CA VAL A 351 8.63 7.82 16.88
C VAL A 351 9.59 8.02 18.07
N ARG A 352 9.12 7.72 19.27
CA ARG A 352 9.79 8.03 20.55
C ARG A 352 10.47 6.84 21.21
N GLY A 353 10.28 5.63 20.71
CA GLY A 353 10.93 4.46 21.29
C GLY A 353 10.83 3.22 20.43
N PHE A 354 11.70 2.27 20.75
CA PHE A 354 11.79 0.96 20.12
C PHE A 354 12.01 -0.12 21.17
N GLU A 355 11.55 -1.33 20.87
CA GLU A 355 11.76 -2.52 21.68
C GLU A 355 11.96 -3.71 20.75
N GLY A 356 13.12 -4.38 20.82
CA GLY A 356 13.43 -5.51 19.96
C GLY A 356 13.18 -6.86 20.66
N GLN A 357 12.45 -7.77 20.02
CA GLN A 357 12.28 -9.16 20.48
C GLN A 357 12.27 -10.17 19.33
N GLY A 358 13.13 -11.19 19.43
CA GLY A 358 13.35 -12.17 18.37
C GLY A 358 13.72 -11.53 17.04
N ARG A 359 12.89 -11.74 16.02
CA ARG A 359 13.06 -11.13 14.69
C ARG A 359 12.38 -9.77 14.54
N PHE A 360 11.62 -9.35 15.53
CA PHE A 360 10.75 -8.18 15.43
C PHE A 360 11.27 -7.01 16.25
N VAL A 361 10.89 -5.81 15.82
CA VAL A 361 11.04 -4.58 16.60
C VAL A 361 9.70 -3.88 16.67
N TRP A 362 9.27 -3.55 17.87
CA TRP A 362 8.13 -2.67 18.12
C TRP A 362 8.62 -1.24 18.13
N PHE A 363 7.87 -0.34 17.51
CA PHE A 363 8.11 1.10 17.57
C PHE A 363 6.84 1.81 18.00
N THR A 364 6.99 2.96 18.65
CA THR A 364 5.85 3.80 19.06
C THR A 364 5.22 4.47 17.84
N TRP A 365 3.89 4.45 17.76
CA TRP A 365 3.11 5.07 16.71
C TRP A 365 2.01 5.93 17.34
N GLU A 366 2.33 7.19 17.59
CA GLU A 366 1.36 8.18 18.09
C GLU A 366 0.42 8.62 16.95
N SER A 367 -0.83 8.96 17.26
CA SER A 367 -1.81 9.43 16.27
C SER A 367 -1.84 8.58 14.98
N PHE A 368 -1.91 7.24 15.12
CA PHE A 368 -1.97 6.33 13.98
C PHE A 368 -3.16 6.67 13.08
N ASP A 369 -4.30 6.97 13.69
CA ASP A 369 -5.44 7.61 13.05
C ASP A 369 -6.04 8.70 13.96
N ALA A 370 -7.23 9.20 13.61
CA ALA A 370 -7.88 10.27 14.36
C ALA A 370 -8.38 9.85 15.75
N ALA A 371 -8.40 8.55 16.07
CA ALA A 371 -8.92 8.01 17.32
C ALA A 371 -7.83 7.33 18.16
N ASP A 372 -6.87 6.66 17.52
CA ASP A 372 -6.01 5.68 18.19
C ASP A 372 -4.52 5.88 17.91
N GLY A 373 -3.72 5.33 18.82
CA GLY A 373 -2.27 5.35 18.83
C GLY A 373 -1.75 4.18 19.67
N GLY A 374 -0.52 3.76 19.43
CA GLY A 374 0.04 2.58 20.08
C GLY A 374 1.37 2.20 19.48
N LEU A 375 1.47 0.97 19.00
CA LEU A 375 2.70 0.38 18.48
C LEU A 375 2.55 -0.02 17.02
N GLY A 376 3.63 0.14 16.27
CA GLY A 376 3.86 -0.60 15.03
C GLY A 376 4.92 -1.69 15.25
N ARG A 377 5.00 -2.61 14.30
CA ARG A 377 5.97 -3.72 14.30
C ARG A 377 6.74 -3.78 12.99
N LEU A 378 8.05 -3.99 13.09
CA LEU A 378 9.00 -4.20 11.99
C LEU A 378 9.47 -5.65 12.04
N ASP A 379 9.55 -6.33 10.89
CA ASP A 379 10.17 -7.66 10.75
C ASP A 379 11.58 -7.51 10.15
N LEU A 380 12.61 -7.79 10.95
CA LEU A 380 14.01 -7.72 10.52
C LEU A 380 14.49 -8.97 9.79
N SER A 381 13.64 -9.98 9.59
CA SER A 381 14.01 -11.18 8.84
C SER A 381 13.83 -11.01 7.33
N GLU A 382 12.97 -10.09 6.90
CA GLU A 382 12.64 -9.87 5.49
C GLU A 382 12.54 -8.38 5.15
N PHE A 383 13.23 -8.01 4.07
CA PHE A 383 13.35 -6.63 3.63
C PHE A 383 12.68 -6.46 2.27
N THR A 384 11.85 -5.41 2.14
CA THR A 384 11.17 -5.03 0.92
C THR A 384 12.00 -4.09 0.04
N GLY A 385 13.12 -3.61 0.58
CA GLY A 385 14.13 -2.79 -0.09
C GLY A 385 15.37 -2.65 0.79
N VAL A 386 16.39 -1.91 0.33
CA VAL A 386 17.63 -1.70 1.09
C VAL A 386 17.30 -1.02 2.43
N SER A 387 17.59 -1.70 3.53
CA SER A 387 17.29 -1.24 4.90
C SER A 387 15.82 -0.84 5.12
N THR A 388 14.89 -1.44 4.36
CA THR A 388 13.44 -1.28 4.52
C THR A 388 12.80 -2.62 4.92
N PRO A 389 12.60 -2.90 6.22
CA PRO A 389 11.94 -4.12 6.67
C PRO A 389 10.45 -4.13 6.28
N GLY A 390 9.82 -5.30 6.32
CA GLY A 390 8.36 -5.36 6.39
C GLY A 390 7.85 -4.67 7.66
N TYR A 391 6.76 -3.90 7.57
CA TYR A 391 6.20 -3.18 8.72
C TYR A 391 4.68 -3.21 8.72
N ALA A 392 4.04 -3.16 9.89
CA ALA A 392 2.59 -3.02 10.00
C ALA A 392 2.21 -2.32 11.31
N SER A 393 0.98 -1.81 11.39
CA SER A 393 0.37 -1.45 12.68
C SER A 393 0.32 -2.70 13.57
N ASP A 394 0.37 -2.52 14.88
CA ASP A 394 0.25 -3.60 15.84
C ASP A 394 -0.75 -3.24 16.95
N LEU A 395 -0.35 -3.32 18.21
CA LEU A 395 -1.18 -3.05 19.37
C LEU A 395 -1.57 -1.56 19.43
N MET A 396 -2.86 -1.26 19.45
CA MET A 396 -3.39 0.11 19.52
C MET A 396 -4.20 0.31 20.79
N ALA A 397 -4.00 1.45 21.46
CA ALA A 397 -4.83 1.92 22.56
C ALA A 397 -6.00 2.73 21.99
N ALA A 398 -7.21 2.24 22.24
CA ALA A 398 -8.42 2.88 21.75
C ALA A 398 -8.66 4.23 22.44
N GLY A 399 -8.90 5.29 21.66
CA GLY A 399 -9.18 6.64 22.16
C GLY A 399 -7.95 7.40 22.65
N VAL A 400 -6.74 6.94 22.32
CA VAL A 400 -5.47 7.56 22.73
C VAL A 400 -4.72 8.02 21.49
N THR A 401 -4.71 9.32 21.20
CA THR A 401 -3.90 9.91 20.12
C THR A 401 -2.63 10.61 20.61
N GLU A 402 -2.50 10.73 21.93
CA GLU A 402 -1.38 11.34 22.66
C GLU A 402 -0.03 10.68 22.35
N PRO A 403 1.11 11.31 22.74
CA PRO A 403 2.42 10.71 22.62
C PRO A 403 2.46 9.28 23.16
N ILE A 404 3.10 8.38 22.42
CA ILE A 404 3.37 7.00 22.87
C ILE A 404 4.86 6.87 23.16
N THR A 405 5.20 6.33 24.32
CA THR A 405 6.59 6.21 24.81
C THR A 405 6.86 4.81 25.34
N SER A 406 8.16 4.47 25.42
CA SER A 406 8.67 3.29 26.11
C SER A 406 7.91 1.99 25.80
N PRO A 407 7.92 1.51 24.55
CA PRO A 407 7.55 0.12 24.32
C PRO A 407 8.55 -0.74 25.09
N VAL A 408 8.05 -1.71 25.85
CA VAL A 408 8.88 -2.65 26.60
C VAL A 408 8.24 -4.03 26.57
N THR A 409 9.06 -5.06 26.68
CA THR A 409 8.58 -6.44 26.80
C THR A 409 8.64 -6.90 28.24
N PHE A 410 7.48 -7.25 28.80
CA PHE A 410 7.39 -7.93 30.10
C PHE A 410 7.01 -9.38 29.88
N GLY A 411 7.95 -10.29 30.14
CA GLY A 411 7.80 -11.71 29.76
C GLY A 411 7.83 -11.87 28.24
N SER A 412 6.70 -12.26 27.64
CA SER A 412 6.56 -12.42 26.18
C SER A 412 5.61 -11.41 25.54
N LYS A 413 5.14 -10.42 26.31
CA LYS A 413 4.04 -9.51 25.96
C LYS A 413 4.45 -8.04 26.10
N ARG A 414 3.74 -7.16 25.40
CA ARG A 414 4.14 -5.76 25.25
C ARG A 414 3.40 -4.87 26.23
N VAL A 415 4.14 -3.88 26.72
CA VAL A 415 3.64 -2.76 27.52
C VAL A 415 4.15 -1.47 26.88
N PHE A 416 3.35 -0.42 26.90
CA PHE A 416 3.77 0.92 26.48
C PHE A 416 3.12 1.98 27.35
N CYS A 417 3.68 3.18 27.32
CA CYS A 417 3.16 4.33 28.04
C CYS A 417 2.50 5.31 27.06
N ALA A 418 1.40 5.91 27.50
CA ALA A 418 0.75 7.03 26.86
C ALA A 418 0.76 8.21 27.85
N PRO A 419 1.83 9.03 27.87
CA PRO A 419 1.86 10.28 28.63
C PRO A 419 0.55 11.07 28.55
N GLY A 420 0.00 11.45 29.70
CA GLY A 420 -1.29 12.12 29.82
C GLY A 420 -2.51 11.20 29.98
N ASP A 421 -2.37 9.90 29.69
CA ASP A 421 -3.44 8.90 29.83
C ASP A 421 -3.10 7.75 30.80
N GLY A 422 -1.93 7.10 30.62
CA GLY A 422 -1.56 5.96 31.46
C GLY A 422 -0.58 4.96 30.87
N VAL A 423 -0.59 3.76 31.45
CA VAL A 423 0.22 2.60 31.01
C VAL A 423 -0.72 1.55 30.43
N TRP A 424 -0.40 1.07 29.24
CA TRP A 424 -1.18 0.11 28.47
C TRP A 424 -0.40 -1.17 28.27
N ALA A 425 -1.10 -2.31 28.32
CA ALA A 425 -0.52 -3.63 28.12
C ALA A 425 -1.36 -4.44 27.14
N GLU A 426 -0.70 -5.34 26.42
CA GLU A 426 -1.33 -6.38 25.59
C GLU A 426 -2.30 -7.23 26.44
N ASP A 427 -3.53 -7.42 25.96
CA ASP A 427 -4.54 -8.30 26.55
C ASP A 427 -4.45 -9.69 25.92
N ASP A 428 -4.27 -10.73 26.72
CA ASP A 428 -4.17 -12.12 26.25
C ASP A 428 -5.47 -12.91 26.32
N THR A 429 -6.54 -12.28 26.80
CA THR A 429 -7.87 -12.89 26.94
C THR A 429 -8.86 -12.37 25.92
N THR A 430 -8.48 -11.32 25.18
CA THR A 430 -9.38 -10.56 24.32
C THR A 430 -8.64 -10.14 23.05
N LEU A 431 -9.15 -10.54 21.89
CA LEU A 431 -8.73 -9.98 20.59
C LEU A 431 -9.36 -8.60 20.40
N VAL A 432 -8.81 -7.76 19.52
CA VAL A 432 -9.49 -6.53 19.09
C VAL A 432 -10.87 -6.87 18.50
N SER A 433 -11.86 -5.99 18.63
CA SER A 433 -13.22 -6.28 18.14
C SER A 433 -13.28 -6.38 16.61
N GLU A 434 -12.52 -5.54 15.93
CA GLU A 434 -12.42 -5.44 14.47
C GLU A 434 -10.97 -5.16 14.08
N GLY A 435 -10.50 -5.79 13.00
CA GLY A 435 -9.23 -5.48 12.36
C GLY A 435 -9.40 -5.45 10.84
N TRP A 436 -8.61 -4.64 10.15
CA TRP A 436 -8.71 -4.50 8.69
C TRP A 436 -7.36 -4.42 7.98
N VAL A 437 -7.37 -4.79 6.70
CA VAL A 437 -6.23 -4.64 5.76
C VAL A 437 -6.76 -4.12 4.42
N THR A 438 -6.12 -3.09 3.85
CA THR A 438 -6.35 -2.62 2.48
C THR A 438 -5.20 -3.09 1.59
N LEU A 439 -5.48 -3.82 0.51
CA LEU A 439 -4.45 -4.54 -0.26
C LEU A 439 -3.65 -3.68 -1.23
N GLY A 440 -4.16 -2.51 -1.61
CA GLY A 440 -3.61 -1.66 -2.67
C GLY A 440 -4.40 -1.74 -3.99
N ASP A 441 -4.09 -0.81 -4.89
CA ASP A 441 -4.80 -0.64 -6.16
C ASP A 441 -4.49 -1.81 -7.09
N THR A 442 -5.54 -2.45 -7.58
CA THR A 442 -5.48 -3.60 -8.49
C THR A 442 -6.03 -3.20 -9.85
N ARG A 443 -5.21 -3.29 -10.90
CA ARG A 443 -5.54 -2.97 -12.31
C ARG A 443 -5.72 -4.20 -13.19
N PHE A 444 -5.47 -5.38 -12.64
CA PHE A 444 -5.33 -6.63 -13.38
C PHE A 444 -4.32 -6.52 -14.54
N GLY A 445 -3.28 -5.70 -14.34
CA GLY A 445 -2.18 -5.51 -15.29
C GLY A 445 -2.43 -4.59 -16.50
N ILE A 446 -3.60 -3.97 -16.68
CA ILE A 446 -3.87 -3.04 -17.80
C ILE A 446 -4.65 -1.79 -17.33
N PRO A 447 -4.56 -0.64 -18.02
CA PRO A 447 -5.24 0.58 -17.59
C PRO A 447 -6.74 0.64 -17.89
N GLU A 448 -7.27 -0.20 -18.79
CA GLU A 448 -8.67 -0.18 -19.18
C GLU A 448 -9.58 -0.55 -18.01
N ALA A 449 -10.85 -0.14 -18.07
CA ALA A 449 -11.83 -0.52 -17.06
C ALA A 449 -11.98 -2.04 -16.93
N LYS A 450 -12.28 -2.49 -15.72
CA LYS A 450 -12.57 -3.86 -15.33
C LYS A 450 -13.90 -3.85 -14.60
N THR A 451 -14.74 -4.86 -14.85
CA THR A 451 -15.91 -5.11 -14.03
C THR A 451 -15.62 -6.29 -13.12
N VAL A 452 -15.56 -6.06 -11.81
CA VAL A 452 -15.45 -7.13 -10.81
C VAL A 452 -16.76 -7.91 -10.78
N ARG A 453 -16.67 -9.24 -10.86
CA ARG A 453 -17.81 -10.14 -11.03
C ARG A 453 -18.00 -11.10 -9.88
N SER A 454 -16.91 -11.54 -9.26
CA SER A 454 -16.97 -12.37 -8.08
C SER A 454 -15.73 -12.20 -7.22
N VAL A 455 -15.90 -12.49 -5.93
CA VAL A 455 -14.84 -12.63 -4.96
C VAL A 455 -14.90 -14.03 -4.38
N THR A 456 -13.74 -14.67 -4.26
CA THR A 456 -13.56 -15.96 -3.61
C THR A 456 -12.63 -15.77 -2.42
N ALA A 457 -12.99 -16.32 -1.27
CA ALA A 457 -12.16 -16.25 -0.07
C ALA A 457 -12.08 -17.63 0.60
N THR A 458 -10.90 -17.95 1.13
CA THR A 458 -10.70 -19.11 2.00
C THR A 458 -10.58 -18.62 3.43
N THR A 459 -11.53 -19.02 4.28
CA THR A 459 -11.69 -18.46 5.62
C THR A 459 -11.71 -19.55 6.69
N GLU A 460 -11.24 -19.21 7.89
CA GLU A 460 -11.51 -19.96 9.13
C GLU A 460 -12.30 -19.02 10.04
N VAL A 461 -13.56 -19.38 10.33
CA VAL A 461 -14.48 -18.49 11.04
C VAL A 461 -15.04 -19.22 12.25
N ALA A 462 -14.73 -18.73 13.44
CA ALA A 462 -15.32 -19.20 14.69
C ALA A 462 -16.79 -18.74 14.81
N SER A 463 -17.58 -19.44 15.64
CA SER A 463 -18.97 -19.06 15.91
C SER A 463 -19.05 -17.59 16.35
N GLY A 464 -20.00 -16.84 15.78
CA GLY A 464 -20.21 -15.43 16.11
C GLY A 464 -19.14 -14.46 15.58
N SER A 465 -18.21 -14.92 14.74
CA SER A 465 -17.19 -14.10 14.04
C SER A 465 -17.57 -13.93 12.55
N SER A 466 -16.89 -13.03 11.84
CA SER A 466 -17.02 -12.90 10.38
C SER A 466 -15.74 -12.41 9.71
N VAL A 467 -15.66 -12.64 8.39
CA VAL A 467 -14.70 -12.00 7.49
C VAL A 467 -15.49 -11.27 6.42
N GLU A 468 -15.26 -9.97 6.28
CA GLU A 468 -15.93 -9.13 5.28
C GLU A 468 -14.93 -8.65 4.24
N ILE A 469 -15.37 -8.63 2.99
CA ILE A 469 -14.64 -8.05 1.89
C ILE A 469 -15.41 -6.83 1.42
N TRP A 470 -14.71 -5.72 1.35
CA TRP A 470 -15.20 -4.45 0.84
C TRP A 470 -14.37 -4.06 -0.40
N LEU A 471 -14.96 -3.30 -1.30
CA LEU A 471 -14.31 -2.87 -2.54
C LEU A 471 -14.47 -1.37 -2.72
N SER A 472 -13.38 -0.65 -2.94
CA SER A 472 -13.42 0.70 -3.50
C SER A 472 -13.06 0.64 -4.98
N THR A 473 -13.70 1.49 -5.77
CA THR A 473 -13.46 1.63 -7.20
C THR A 473 -13.00 3.05 -7.47
N GLU A 474 -11.87 3.21 -8.15
CA GLU A 474 -11.31 4.52 -8.54
C GLU A 474 -11.18 5.53 -7.38
N GLY A 475 -10.88 5.04 -6.16
CA GLY A 475 -10.65 5.88 -4.98
C GLY A 475 -11.95 6.37 -4.34
N GLY A 476 -13.10 5.89 -4.80
CA GLY A 476 -14.39 6.14 -4.18
C GLY A 476 -14.54 5.45 -2.82
N THR A 477 -15.67 5.70 -2.17
CA THR A 477 -16.02 5.06 -0.90
C THR A 477 -16.09 3.54 -1.07
N SER A 478 -15.47 2.82 -0.12
CA SER A 478 -15.53 1.36 -0.10
C SER A 478 -16.95 0.87 0.20
N SER A 479 -17.47 -0.06 -0.59
CA SER A 479 -18.78 -0.69 -0.41
C SER A 479 -18.64 -2.16 0.00
N PRO A 480 -19.57 -2.69 0.80
CA PRO A 480 -19.50 -4.08 1.24
C PRO A 480 -19.78 -5.00 0.06
N LEU A 481 -18.89 -5.97 -0.16
CA LEU A 481 -18.95 -6.90 -1.29
C LEU A 481 -19.42 -8.29 -0.86
N ALA A 482 -18.90 -8.78 0.26
CA ALA A 482 -19.19 -10.10 0.80
C ALA A 482 -18.98 -10.15 2.30
N THR A 483 -19.79 -10.97 2.99
CA THR A 483 -19.61 -11.33 4.39
C THR A 483 -19.60 -12.85 4.51
N PHE A 484 -18.54 -13.39 5.11
CA PHE A 484 -18.33 -14.81 5.32
C PHE A 484 -18.42 -15.12 6.81
N THR A 485 -19.39 -15.95 7.19
CA THR A 485 -19.66 -16.35 8.59
C THR A 485 -19.41 -17.83 8.85
N ALA A 486 -18.75 -18.52 7.90
CA ALA A 486 -18.46 -19.94 7.97
C ALA A 486 -17.06 -20.25 7.42
N SER A 487 -16.43 -21.31 7.93
CA SER A 487 -15.13 -21.78 7.46
C SER A 487 -15.22 -22.48 6.10
N GLY A 488 -14.14 -22.42 5.33
CA GLY A 488 -14.00 -23.06 4.02
C GLY A 488 -13.78 -22.07 2.88
N GLN A 489 -13.76 -22.58 1.66
CA GLN A 489 -13.73 -21.74 0.47
C GLN A 489 -15.14 -21.25 0.17
N ASN A 490 -15.35 -19.94 0.25
CA ASN A 490 -16.61 -19.28 0.00
C ASN A 490 -16.49 -18.39 -1.24
N SER A 491 -17.59 -18.13 -1.94
CA SER A 491 -17.58 -17.26 -3.11
C SER A 491 -18.89 -16.48 -3.21
N VAL A 492 -18.77 -15.19 -3.53
CA VAL A 492 -19.89 -14.31 -3.83
C VAL A 492 -19.71 -13.82 -5.27
N GLY A 493 -20.78 -13.88 -6.07
CA GLY A 493 -20.77 -13.52 -7.49
C GLY A 493 -21.85 -12.50 -7.86
N SER A 494 -22.00 -12.26 -9.16
CA SER A 494 -22.95 -11.29 -9.75
C SER A 494 -22.67 -9.83 -9.37
N LEU A 495 -21.41 -9.51 -9.09
CA LEU A 495 -20.95 -8.15 -8.85
C LEU A 495 -20.89 -7.35 -10.17
N THR A 496 -20.98 -6.03 -10.07
CA THR A 496 -21.01 -5.12 -11.23
C THR A 496 -20.15 -3.86 -11.07
N GLU A 497 -19.31 -3.81 -10.03
CA GLU A 497 -18.39 -2.71 -9.77
C GLU A 497 -17.41 -2.57 -10.94
N THR A 498 -17.39 -1.38 -11.57
CA THR A 498 -16.65 -1.14 -12.81
C THR A 498 -15.76 0.10 -12.70
N GLY A 499 -14.46 -0.05 -12.97
CA GLY A 499 -13.49 1.05 -13.01
C GLY A 499 -12.12 0.61 -13.51
N ALA A 500 -11.21 1.54 -13.74
CA ALA A 500 -9.83 1.25 -14.18
C ALA A 500 -9.01 0.50 -13.12
N TRP A 501 -9.31 0.72 -11.85
CA TRP A 501 -8.68 0.05 -10.73
C TRP A 501 -9.63 -0.09 -9.55
N HIS A 502 -9.37 -1.10 -8.74
CA HIS A 502 -10.13 -1.39 -7.53
C HIS A 502 -9.18 -1.68 -6.37
N GLU A 503 -9.58 -1.35 -5.15
CA GLU A 503 -8.87 -1.75 -3.94
C GLU A 503 -9.80 -2.57 -3.05
N ALA A 504 -9.36 -3.77 -2.69
CA ALA A 504 -10.07 -4.61 -1.74
C ALA A 504 -9.62 -4.28 -0.31
N LYS A 505 -10.60 -4.12 0.58
CA LYS A 505 -10.43 -4.03 2.02
C LYS A 505 -10.99 -5.29 2.67
N VAL A 506 -10.15 -5.99 3.41
CA VAL A 506 -10.54 -7.13 4.25
C VAL A 506 -10.84 -6.58 5.65
N VAL A 507 -11.95 -6.99 6.24
CA VAL A 507 -12.30 -6.72 7.64
C VAL A 507 -12.52 -8.05 8.35
N LEU A 508 -11.86 -8.24 9.48
CA LEU A 508 -11.98 -9.40 10.35
C LEU A 508 -12.72 -8.96 11.61
N ASN A 509 -13.74 -9.72 12.01
CA ASN A 509 -14.51 -9.44 13.21
C ASN A 509 -14.29 -10.53 14.27
N ARG A 510 -14.14 -10.11 15.52
CA ARG A 510 -14.04 -11.01 16.69
C ARG A 510 -15.37 -11.71 16.93
N SER A 511 -15.32 -12.88 17.56
CA SER A 511 -16.52 -13.56 18.02
C SER A 511 -17.26 -12.72 19.07
N THR A 512 -18.58 -12.65 18.91
CA THR A 512 -19.50 -12.09 19.90
C THR A 512 -19.77 -13.02 21.09
N THR A 513 -19.32 -14.28 21.02
CA THR A 513 -19.53 -15.31 22.06
C THR A 513 -18.25 -15.78 22.75
N ASP A 514 -17.09 -15.64 22.10
CA ASP A 514 -15.78 -16.01 22.66
C ASP A 514 -14.71 -14.96 22.28
N PRO A 515 -14.31 -14.07 23.22
CA PRO A 515 -13.40 -12.97 22.91
C PRO A 515 -11.98 -13.41 22.50
N THR A 516 -11.63 -14.68 22.65
CA THR A 516 -10.33 -15.23 22.25
C THR A 516 -10.28 -15.69 20.79
N THR A 517 -11.40 -15.61 20.07
CA THR A 517 -11.52 -16.10 18.69
C THR A 517 -12.05 -15.02 17.74
N GLY A 518 -11.69 -15.12 16.46
CA GLY A 518 -12.12 -14.17 15.43
C GLY A 518 -12.02 -14.75 14.03
N GLY A 519 -12.44 -13.97 13.04
CA GLY A 519 -12.30 -14.33 11.63
C GLY A 519 -10.83 -14.42 11.20
N VAL A 520 -10.52 -15.42 10.37
CA VAL A 520 -9.20 -15.63 9.76
C VAL A 520 -9.36 -15.76 8.25
N LEU A 521 -8.48 -15.11 7.50
CA LEU A 521 -8.40 -15.22 6.04
C LEU A 521 -7.08 -15.90 5.65
N THR A 522 -7.14 -16.90 4.78
CA THR A 522 -5.95 -17.62 4.27
C THR A 522 -5.76 -17.47 2.76
N GLY A 523 -6.79 -17.01 2.04
CA GLY A 523 -6.69 -16.68 0.63
C GLY A 523 -7.84 -15.83 0.15
N LEU A 524 -7.57 -14.95 -0.81
CA LEU A 524 -8.55 -14.08 -1.46
C LEU A 524 -8.27 -14.04 -2.96
N THR A 525 -9.31 -14.14 -3.78
CA THR A 525 -9.22 -13.96 -5.24
C THR A 525 -10.32 -13.03 -5.71
N LEU A 526 -9.93 -11.96 -6.41
CA LEU A 526 -10.83 -11.13 -7.20
C LEU A 526 -10.91 -11.67 -8.63
N LEU A 527 -12.13 -11.72 -9.15
CA LEU A 527 -12.43 -12.15 -10.51
C LEU A 527 -13.11 -11.00 -11.26
N ALA A 528 -12.53 -10.58 -12.37
CA ALA A 528 -13.02 -9.45 -13.16
C ALA A 528 -13.02 -9.74 -14.67
N TYR A 529 -13.78 -8.95 -15.44
CA TYR A 529 -13.69 -8.93 -16.90
C TYR A 529 -13.24 -7.56 -17.41
N PRO A 530 -12.36 -7.48 -18.43
CA PRO A 530 -12.03 -6.22 -19.08
C PRO A 530 -13.24 -5.64 -19.80
N ARG A 531 -13.45 -4.34 -19.59
CA ARG A 531 -14.35 -3.49 -20.35
C ARG A 531 -13.53 -2.58 -21.26
N ALA A 532 -12.69 -3.18 -22.10
CA ALA A 532 -12.13 -2.47 -23.25
C ALA A 532 -13.25 -2.30 -24.29
N ALA A 533 -13.17 -1.26 -25.12
CA ALA A 533 -14.09 -1.13 -26.25
C ALA A 533 -13.98 -2.40 -27.10
N ALA A 534 -15.07 -3.14 -27.21
CA ALA A 534 -15.08 -4.33 -28.06
C ALA A 534 -14.86 -3.86 -29.50
N ALA A 535 -13.76 -4.30 -30.11
CA ALA A 535 -13.56 -4.04 -31.54
C ALA A 535 -14.62 -4.81 -32.32
N LEU A 536 -15.41 -4.08 -33.10
CA LEU A 536 -16.44 -4.63 -33.94
C LEU A 536 -15.93 -4.63 -35.38
N THR A 537 -16.11 -5.73 -36.06
CA THR A 537 -15.71 -5.88 -37.46
C THR A 537 -16.96 -6.10 -38.30
N ILE A 538 -17.07 -5.35 -39.38
CA ILE A 538 -18.13 -5.47 -40.39
C ILE A 538 -17.52 -6.17 -41.59
N GLU A 539 -18.08 -7.30 -41.99
CA GLU A 539 -17.78 -7.94 -43.28
C GLU A 539 -18.96 -7.69 -44.21
N ALA A 540 -18.73 -7.01 -45.33
CA ALA A 540 -19.78 -6.63 -46.28
C ALA A 540 -19.41 -7.03 -47.71
N ALA A 541 -20.34 -7.68 -48.40
CA ALA A 541 -20.25 -7.97 -49.84
C ALA A 541 -21.05 -6.94 -50.64
N LEU A 542 -20.36 -6.08 -51.39
CA LEU A 542 -20.92 -4.93 -52.12
C LEU A 542 -20.92 -5.18 -53.63
N VAL A 543 -22.04 -4.93 -54.30
CA VAL A 543 -22.14 -5.07 -55.76
C VAL A 543 -21.51 -3.86 -56.45
N VAL A 544 -20.54 -4.12 -57.34
CA VAL A 544 -19.86 -3.11 -58.16
C VAL A 544 -20.12 -3.42 -59.64
N GLY A 545 -20.96 -2.62 -60.30
CA GLY A 545 -21.29 -2.78 -61.72
C GLY A 545 -21.52 -1.43 -62.40
N SER A 546 -21.29 -1.35 -63.72
CA SER A 546 -21.44 -0.10 -64.47
C SER A 546 -22.91 0.32 -64.60
N THR A 547 -23.81 -0.65 -64.52
CA THR A 547 -25.24 -0.42 -64.38
C THR A 547 -25.79 -1.31 -63.27
N VAL A 548 -26.33 -0.71 -62.23
CA VAL A 548 -26.94 -1.40 -61.09
C VAL A 548 -28.42 -1.07 -61.04
N ARG A 549 -29.26 -2.07 -60.74
CA ARG A 549 -30.71 -1.90 -60.66
C ARG A 549 -31.21 -2.25 -59.25
N PRO A 550 -31.48 -1.24 -58.41
CA PRO A 550 -32.03 -1.46 -57.08
C PRO A 550 -33.47 -2.00 -57.08
N PRO A 551 -33.88 -2.70 -56.01
CA PRO A 551 -35.26 -3.16 -55.85
C PRO A 551 -36.26 -1.98 -55.89
N GLY A 552 -37.19 -2.01 -56.85
CA GLY A 552 -38.21 -0.97 -56.98
C GLY A 552 -37.76 0.31 -57.72
N GLY A 553 -36.51 0.39 -58.19
CA GLY A 553 -35.95 1.55 -58.87
C GLY A 553 -35.69 1.39 -60.38
N GLY A 554 -35.26 2.50 -60.99
CA GLY A 554 -34.68 2.52 -62.35
C GLY A 554 -33.23 2.01 -62.39
N GLU A 555 -32.65 1.94 -63.59
CA GLU A 555 -31.23 1.63 -63.76
C GLU A 555 -30.36 2.83 -63.37
N TRP A 556 -29.32 2.59 -62.58
CA TRP A 556 -28.34 3.57 -62.15
C TRP A 556 -26.97 3.23 -62.76
N SER A 557 -26.32 4.21 -63.37
CA SER A 557 -25.00 4.02 -63.97
C SER A 557 -23.88 4.50 -63.04
N PHE A 558 -22.84 3.67 -62.91
CA PHE A 558 -21.69 3.92 -62.05
C PHE A 558 -20.36 3.86 -62.80
N ASP A 559 -19.39 4.66 -62.36
CA ASP A 559 -17.99 4.50 -62.77
C ASP A 559 -17.29 3.47 -61.88
N THR A 560 -17.22 2.23 -62.37
CA THR A 560 -16.61 1.13 -61.62
C THR A 560 -15.09 1.25 -61.47
N ALA A 561 -14.40 1.98 -62.35
CA ALA A 561 -12.95 2.18 -62.22
C ALA A 561 -12.66 3.10 -61.03
N ALA A 562 -13.33 4.25 -60.99
CA ALA A 562 -13.16 5.24 -59.94
C ALA A 562 -13.54 4.69 -58.55
N ILE A 563 -14.67 3.99 -58.43
CA ILE A 563 -15.11 3.38 -57.15
C ILE A 563 -14.05 2.41 -56.60
N VAL A 564 -13.52 1.53 -57.45
CA VAL A 564 -12.54 0.53 -57.01
C VAL A 564 -11.21 1.20 -56.63
N ASP A 565 -10.80 2.23 -57.35
CA ASP A 565 -9.56 2.97 -57.05
C ASP A 565 -9.69 3.81 -55.77
N ASP A 566 -10.84 4.46 -55.53
CA ASP A 566 -11.14 5.19 -54.30
C ASP A 566 -11.09 4.26 -53.07
N ILE A 567 -11.76 3.11 -53.14
CA ILE A 567 -11.77 2.13 -52.04
C ILE A 567 -10.38 1.51 -51.83
N ARG A 568 -9.63 1.24 -52.89
CA ARG A 568 -8.23 0.79 -52.80
C ARG A 568 -7.37 1.83 -52.10
N GLN A 569 -7.57 3.10 -52.40
CA GLN A 569 -6.85 4.19 -51.76
C GLN A 569 -7.20 4.26 -50.27
N TRP A 570 -8.48 4.21 -49.91
CA TRP A 570 -8.89 4.20 -48.49
C TRP A 570 -8.34 3.00 -47.71
N TRP A 571 -8.27 1.83 -48.35
CA TRP A 571 -7.62 0.65 -47.78
C TRP A 571 -6.11 0.83 -47.63
N ALA A 572 -5.43 1.36 -48.65
CA ALA A 572 -3.98 1.58 -48.62
C ALA A 572 -3.57 2.61 -47.57
N ASP A 573 -4.32 3.71 -47.48
CA ASP A 573 -4.06 4.84 -46.57
C ASP A 573 -4.62 4.60 -45.16
N ARG A 574 -5.37 3.50 -44.95
CA ARG A 574 -6.13 3.22 -43.72
C ARG A 574 -7.02 4.40 -43.30
N SER A 575 -7.63 5.03 -44.29
CA SER A 575 -8.48 6.20 -44.09
C SER A 575 -9.73 5.83 -43.28
N PRO A 576 -10.16 6.67 -42.32
CA PRO A 576 -11.45 6.53 -41.68
C PRO A 576 -12.56 6.89 -42.67
N VAL A 577 -13.49 5.97 -42.92
CA VAL A 577 -14.59 6.10 -43.89
C VAL A 577 -15.93 5.88 -43.19
N SER A 578 -16.94 6.65 -43.55
CA SER A 578 -18.32 6.47 -43.06
C SER A 578 -18.94 5.19 -43.65
N TRP A 579 -19.41 4.28 -42.81
CA TRP A 579 -20.26 3.15 -43.20
C TRP A 579 -21.71 3.49 -42.82
N GLN A 580 -22.61 3.51 -43.80
CA GLN A 580 -24.02 3.82 -43.61
C GLN A 580 -24.90 2.61 -43.93
N GLU A 581 -25.75 2.20 -42.99
CA GLU A 581 -26.70 1.08 -43.14
C GLU A 581 -28.01 1.39 -42.42
N LEU A 582 -29.15 1.28 -43.11
CA LEU A 582 -30.50 1.35 -42.51
C LEU A 582 -30.73 2.58 -41.59
N GLY A 583 -30.14 3.73 -41.96
CA GLY A 583 -30.25 4.99 -41.20
C GLY A 583 -29.29 5.12 -40.01
N ARG A 584 -28.33 4.20 -39.85
CA ARG A 584 -27.19 4.31 -38.92
C ARG A 584 -25.93 4.59 -39.71
N SER A 585 -25.00 5.32 -39.10
CA SER A 585 -23.68 5.58 -39.65
C SER A 585 -22.61 5.32 -38.60
N GLU A 586 -21.59 4.56 -38.97
CA GLU A 586 -20.43 4.23 -38.13
C GLU A 586 -19.15 4.66 -38.86
N THR A 587 -18.09 5.02 -38.15
CA THR A 587 -16.79 5.26 -38.78
C THR A 587 -16.01 3.95 -38.82
N VAL A 588 -15.51 3.58 -39.99
CA VAL A 588 -14.79 2.32 -40.21
C VAL A 588 -13.47 2.54 -40.91
N VAL A 589 -12.54 1.61 -40.70
CA VAL A 589 -11.29 1.50 -41.47
C VAL A 589 -11.29 0.15 -42.19
N ILE A 590 -10.99 0.15 -43.48
CA ILE A 590 -10.93 -1.08 -44.27
C ILE A 590 -9.65 -1.84 -43.89
N GLU A 591 -9.80 -3.05 -43.35
CA GLU A 591 -8.69 -3.93 -42.97
C GLU A 591 -8.24 -4.79 -44.14
N ASP A 592 -9.20 -5.35 -44.86
CA ASP A 592 -8.98 -6.26 -45.98
C ASP A 592 -10.04 -6.06 -47.07
N MET A 593 -9.66 -6.34 -48.33
CA MET A 593 -10.52 -6.17 -49.50
C MET A 593 -10.25 -7.29 -50.52
N VAL A 594 -11.32 -7.95 -50.95
CA VAL A 594 -11.30 -8.95 -52.02
C VAL A 594 -12.28 -8.53 -53.11
N PHE A 595 -11.82 -8.37 -54.34
CA PHE A 595 -12.70 -8.08 -55.47
C PHE A 595 -12.92 -9.33 -56.34
N ALA A 596 -14.10 -9.94 -56.21
CA ALA A 596 -14.52 -11.10 -56.98
C ALA A 596 -15.10 -10.64 -58.34
N THR A 597 -14.22 -10.49 -59.33
CA THR A 597 -14.59 -10.02 -60.67
C THR A 597 -15.40 -11.07 -61.43
N THR A 598 -16.46 -10.63 -62.13
CA THR A 598 -17.33 -11.49 -62.93
C THR A 598 -17.16 -11.25 -64.44
N HIS A 599 -17.14 -9.99 -64.87
CA HIS A 599 -16.99 -9.61 -66.28
C HIS A 599 -16.42 -8.19 -66.41
N PRO A 600 -15.79 -7.82 -67.53
CA PRO A 600 -15.28 -6.47 -67.73
C PRO A 600 -16.41 -5.47 -68.00
N SER A 601 -16.23 -4.22 -67.57
CA SER A 601 -17.19 -3.14 -67.80
C SER A 601 -17.38 -2.81 -69.29
N PRO A 602 -18.48 -2.16 -69.69
CA PRO A 602 -18.66 -1.61 -71.03
C PRO A 602 -17.48 -0.69 -71.39
N GLY A 603 -16.77 -1.00 -72.48
CA GLY A 603 -15.53 -0.30 -72.85
C GLY A 603 -14.24 -0.93 -72.30
N ARG A 604 -14.34 -1.97 -71.47
CA ARG A 604 -13.22 -2.77 -70.93
C ARG A 604 -12.15 -1.97 -70.18
N GLN A 605 -12.57 -0.90 -69.50
CA GLN A 605 -11.66 -0.03 -68.73
C GLN A 605 -11.54 -0.45 -67.26
N SER A 606 -12.45 -1.30 -66.77
CA SER A 606 -12.49 -1.83 -65.40
C SER A 606 -13.16 -3.21 -65.35
N TRP A 607 -13.18 -3.82 -64.15
CA TRP A 607 -13.91 -5.05 -63.88
C TRP A 607 -15.18 -4.75 -63.09
N GLU A 608 -16.22 -5.57 -63.30
CA GLU A 608 -17.45 -5.60 -62.51
C GLU A 608 -17.50 -6.88 -61.68
N GLY A 609 -18.22 -6.87 -60.57
CA GLY A 609 -18.35 -8.01 -59.67
C GLY A 609 -18.71 -7.63 -58.25
N THR A 610 -18.30 -8.45 -57.29
CA THR A 610 -18.63 -8.25 -55.88
C THR A 610 -17.36 -7.89 -55.10
N LEU A 611 -17.40 -6.76 -54.41
CA LEU A 611 -16.35 -6.28 -53.53
C LEU A 611 -16.64 -6.71 -52.10
N ILE A 612 -15.82 -7.59 -51.54
CA ILE A 612 -15.93 -8.09 -50.18
C ILE A 612 -14.94 -7.31 -49.31
N LEU A 613 -15.47 -6.54 -48.36
CA LEU A 613 -14.69 -5.71 -47.45
C LEU A 613 -14.77 -6.28 -46.04
N ARG A 614 -13.61 -6.37 -45.37
CA ARG A 614 -13.54 -6.49 -43.92
C ARG A 614 -13.14 -5.13 -43.36
N MET A 615 -13.99 -4.57 -42.52
CA MET A 615 -13.87 -3.22 -41.99
C MET A 615 -13.92 -3.25 -40.46
N LYS A 616 -13.08 -2.46 -39.81
CA LYS A 616 -13.07 -2.33 -38.35
C LYS A 616 -13.73 -1.02 -37.96
N VAL A 617 -14.72 -1.09 -37.07
CA VAL A 617 -15.35 0.09 -36.45
C VAL A 617 -14.34 0.72 -35.48
N ILE A 618 -14.18 2.03 -35.54
CA ILE A 618 -13.20 2.79 -34.74
C ILE A 618 -13.81 3.84 -33.83
#